data_AF-A0A7M5UTR6-F1
#
_entry.id   AF-A0A7M5UTR6-F1
#
_cell.length_a   1.000
_cell.length_b   1.000
_cell.length_c   1.000
_cell.angle_alpha   90.00
_cell.angle_beta   90.00
_cell.angle_gamma   90.00
#
_symmetry.space_group_name_H-M   'P 1'
#
loop_
_entity.id
_entity.type
_entity.pdbx_description
1 polymer ?
#
loop_
_entity_poly.entity_id
_entity_poly.type
_entity_poly.pdbx_seq_one_letter_code
_entity_poly.pdbx_strand_id
1 'polypeptide(L)'
;MVPQPQRLQTSMSLYSENLSAMVFLVDDRLNASMGLKKKFENIVQETTDFHFPSFEQQRCLIEQTLSQQRSRARTLRTSSLSRSKQNETTNKLLQTGDFYLTKHSNLAEVHAVFHLVTDDNLSAMTINSRHPIMIGVRNIMLAASRYNITNLAIPLLLVHEMGENLTMQWCMKRAELVFKCVKGFMMESLSWDGDDAKTVQFVVPPGISEDMFIALSNMLPSVFRVSTTLDLSKR
;
A
#
# COMPACT_ATOMS: atom_id res chain seq x y z
N MET A 1 -16.40 -25.69 9.01
CA MET A 1 -16.39 -24.37 8.36
C MET A 1 -16.52 -24.58 6.86
N VAL A 2 -17.56 -24.05 6.23
CA VAL A 2 -17.72 -24.11 4.77
C VAL A 2 -16.69 -23.16 4.16
N PRO A 3 -15.82 -23.60 3.24
CA PRO A 3 -14.90 -22.68 2.57
C PRO A 3 -15.73 -21.64 1.82
N GLN A 4 -15.55 -20.36 2.14
CA GLN A 4 -16.15 -19.28 1.36
C GLN A 4 -15.65 -19.40 -0.09
N PRO A 5 -16.56 -19.39 -1.10
CA PRO A 5 -16.21 -19.67 -2.50
C PRO A 5 -15.10 -18.75 -3.04
N GLN A 6 -15.04 -17.51 -2.55
CA GLN A 6 -14.01 -16.52 -2.92
C GLN A 6 -12.59 -16.98 -2.56
N ARG A 7 -12.41 -17.72 -1.46
CA ARG A 7 -11.09 -18.18 -1.01
C ARG A 7 -10.56 -19.31 -1.89
N LEU A 8 -11.44 -20.21 -2.30
CA LEU A 8 -11.13 -21.25 -3.28
C LEU A 8 -10.76 -20.63 -4.62
N GLN A 9 -11.52 -19.62 -5.08
CA GLN A 9 -11.20 -18.89 -6.30
C GLN A 9 -9.82 -18.23 -6.25
N THR A 10 -9.47 -17.62 -5.11
CA THR A 10 -8.15 -17.00 -4.90
C THR A 10 -7.04 -18.04 -4.93
N SER A 11 -7.27 -19.21 -4.32
CA SER A 11 -6.31 -20.33 -4.39
C SER A 11 -6.13 -20.85 -5.83
N MET A 12 -7.20 -20.88 -6.64
CA MET A 12 -7.10 -21.28 -8.05
C MET A 12 -6.34 -20.25 -8.90
N SER A 13 -6.45 -18.95 -8.62
CA SER A 13 -5.75 -17.89 -9.36
C SER A 13 -4.29 -17.70 -8.95
N LEU A 14 -3.82 -18.36 -7.88
CA LEU A 14 -2.49 -18.17 -7.31
C LEU A 14 -1.33 -18.46 -8.29
N TYR A 15 -1.56 -19.35 -9.25
CA TYR A 15 -0.60 -19.70 -10.31
C TYR A 15 -0.99 -19.14 -11.69
N SER A 16 -1.96 -18.23 -11.72
CA SER A 16 -2.38 -17.53 -12.94
C SER A 16 -1.68 -16.19 -13.08
N GLU A 17 -1.89 -15.53 -14.22
CA GLU A 17 -1.44 -14.15 -14.46
C GLU A 17 -2.35 -13.11 -13.78
N ASN A 18 -3.43 -13.53 -13.13
CA ASN A 18 -4.40 -12.63 -12.51
C ASN A 18 -4.18 -12.51 -11.00
N LEU A 19 -3.06 -11.91 -10.60
CA LEU A 19 -2.72 -11.70 -9.20
C LEU A 19 -3.36 -10.43 -8.65
N SER A 20 -3.85 -10.52 -7.41
CA SER A 20 -4.50 -9.42 -6.71
C SER A 20 -3.76 -9.08 -5.42
N ALA A 21 -3.63 -7.79 -5.14
CA ALA A 21 -2.97 -7.29 -3.96
C ALA A 21 -3.72 -6.12 -3.30
N MET A 22 -3.43 -5.92 -2.02
CA MET A 22 -3.99 -4.82 -1.23
C MET A 22 -2.88 -4.05 -0.52
N VAL A 23 -3.06 -2.74 -0.39
CA VAL A 23 -2.26 -1.88 0.49
C VAL A 23 -2.90 -1.83 1.88
N PHE A 24 -2.17 -2.28 2.89
CA PHE A 24 -2.55 -2.26 4.30
C PHE A 24 -1.66 -1.27 5.05
N LEU A 25 -2.22 -0.41 5.89
CA LEU A 25 -1.45 0.63 6.58
C LEU A 25 -1.01 0.09 7.94
N VAL A 26 0.27 0.26 8.25
CA VAL A 26 0.85 -0.25 9.51
C VAL A 26 1.64 0.84 10.21
N ASP A 27 1.74 0.73 11.53
CA ASP A 27 2.69 1.52 12.32
C ASP A 27 4.13 1.07 12.00
N ASP A 28 5.09 1.95 12.28
CA ASP A 28 6.53 1.71 12.12
C ASP A 28 7.07 0.58 13.02
N ARG A 29 6.32 0.25 14.06
CA ARG A 29 6.60 -0.88 14.95
C ARG A 29 6.13 -2.18 14.32
N LEU A 30 7.07 -2.87 13.68
CA LEU A 30 6.87 -4.23 13.19
C LEU A 30 6.32 -5.15 14.29
N ASN A 31 6.85 -5.10 15.52
CA ASN A 31 6.43 -5.98 16.62
C ASN A 31 5.13 -5.57 17.35
N ALA A 32 4.60 -4.37 17.12
CA ALA A 32 3.36 -3.96 17.77
C ALA A 32 2.16 -4.63 17.06
N SER A 33 1.45 -5.52 17.76
CA SER A 33 0.16 -6.04 17.31
C SER A 33 -0.95 -5.36 18.11
N MET A 34 -1.43 -4.23 17.61
CA MET A 34 -2.52 -3.47 18.24
C MET A 34 -3.55 -3.04 17.19
N GLY A 35 -4.80 -2.85 17.64
CA GLY A 35 -5.89 -2.36 16.79
C GLY A 35 -6.17 -3.25 15.58
N LEU A 36 -6.25 -2.63 14.39
CA LEU A 36 -6.59 -3.33 13.15
C LEU A 36 -5.54 -4.35 12.73
N LYS A 37 -4.26 -4.11 13.01
CA LYS A 37 -3.19 -5.06 12.70
C LYS A 37 -3.39 -6.40 13.41
N LYS A 38 -3.85 -6.37 14.67
CA LYS A 38 -4.20 -7.57 15.43
C LYS A 38 -5.44 -8.27 14.85
N LYS A 39 -6.45 -7.52 14.42
CA LYS A 39 -7.62 -8.08 13.73
C LYS A 39 -7.21 -8.76 12.43
N PHE A 40 -6.33 -8.14 11.64
CA PHE A 40 -5.77 -8.72 10.42
C PHE A 40 -4.97 -10.00 10.71
N GLU A 41 -4.09 -9.97 11.71
CA GLU A 41 -3.35 -11.15 12.16
C GLU A 41 -4.26 -12.31 12.53
N ASN A 42 -5.33 -12.04 13.29
CA ASN A 42 -6.31 -13.05 13.65
C ASN A 42 -6.97 -13.66 12.39
N ILE A 43 -7.40 -12.83 11.43
CA ILE A 43 -8.04 -13.31 10.19
C ILE A 43 -7.08 -14.19 9.38
N VAL A 44 -5.81 -13.80 9.26
CA VAL A 44 -4.81 -14.60 8.54
C VAL A 44 -4.51 -15.91 9.28
N GLN A 45 -4.58 -15.92 10.61
CA GLN A 45 -4.31 -17.11 11.43
C GLN A 45 -5.53 -18.01 11.64
N GLU A 46 -6.74 -17.52 11.39
CA GLU A 46 -7.98 -18.31 11.48
C GLU A 46 -7.96 -19.53 10.55
N THR A 47 -7.14 -19.47 9.49
CA THR A 47 -6.98 -20.59 8.57
C THR A 47 -5.55 -20.83 8.17
N THR A 48 -5.23 -22.10 7.99
CA THR A 48 -3.91 -22.55 7.56
C THR A 48 -3.67 -22.18 6.10
N ASP A 49 -2.58 -21.47 5.86
CA ASP A 49 -1.99 -21.31 4.53
C ASP A 49 -0.98 -22.46 4.31
N PHE A 50 -1.10 -23.17 3.20
CA PHE A 50 -0.20 -24.28 2.83
C PHE A 50 0.76 -23.91 1.70
N HIS A 51 0.56 -22.78 1.03
CA HIS A 51 1.40 -22.33 -0.08
C HIS A 51 2.53 -21.40 0.39
N PHE A 52 2.28 -20.64 1.44
CA PHE A 52 3.24 -19.69 2.00
C PHE A 52 3.56 -19.98 3.47
N PRO A 53 4.74 -19.56 3.96
CA PRO A 53 5.04 -19.59 5.39
C PRO A 53 3.99 -18.82 6.19
N SER A 54 3.82 -19.16 7.46
CA SER A 54 2.86 -18.46 8.32
C SER A 54 3.17 -16.96 8.38
N PHE A 55 2.17 -16.12 8.67
CA PHE A 55 2.37 -14.68 8.76
C PHE A 55 3.50 -14.28 9.72
N GLU A 56 3.61 -14.98 10.85
CA GLU A 56 4.66 -14.78 11.84
C GLU A 56 6.05 -15.14 11.28
N GLN A 57 6.16 -16.25 10.53
CA GLN A 57 7.41 -16.64 9.87
C GLN A 57 7.82 -15.63 8.81
N GLN A 58 6.88 -15.17 7.97
CA GLN A 58 7.17 -14.15 6.96
C GLN A 58 7.68 -12.86 7.63
N ARG A 59 7.08 -12.45 8.75
CA ARG A 59 7.52 -11.26 9.50
C ARG A 59 8.90 -11.43 10.12
N CYS A 60 9.18 -12.57 10.74
CA CYS A 60 10.49 -12.86 11.30
C CYS A 60 11.58 -12.78 10.22
N LEU A 61 11.32 -13.34 9.03
CA LEU A 61 12.24 -13.26 7.89
C LEU A 61 12.46 -11.80 7.41
N ILE A 62 11.39 -11.00 7.39
CA ILE A 62 11.47 -9.57 7.01
C ILE A 62 12.31 -8.81 8.04
N GLU A 63 12.05 -8.98 9.33
CA GLU A 63 12.80 -8.34 10.42
C GLU A 63 14.28 -8.72 10.40
N GLN A 64 14.57 -10.01 10.20
CA GLN A 64 15.95 -10.50 10.10
C GLN A 64 16.66 -9.88 8.89
N THR A 65 15.99 -9.81 7.74
CA THR A 65 16.53 -9.23 6.50
C THR A 65 16.83 -7.74 6.69
N LEU A 66 15.89 -6.98 7.28
CA LEU A 66 16.08 -5.55 7.57
C LEU A 66 17.24 -5.32 8.55
N SER A 67 17.35 -6.17 9.58
CA SER A 67 18.44 -6.09 10.56
C SER A 67 19.81 -6.37 9.93
N GLN A 68 19.89 -7.35 9.02
CA GLN A 68 21.12 -7.67 8.28
C GLN A 68 21.51 -6.56 7.29
N GLN A 69 20.54 -5.95 6.61
CA GLN A 69 20.81 -4.81 5.72
C GLN A 69 21.35 -3.61 6.52
N ARG A 70 20.76 -3.34 7.69
CA ARG A 70 21.21 -2.26 8.58
C ARG A 70 22.61 -2.50 9.14
N SER A 71 22.94 -3.73 9.51
CA SER A 71 24.29 -4.06 10.01
C SER A 71 25.35 -3.89 8.93
N ARG A 72 25.10 -4.39 7.70
CA ARG A 72 25.98 -4.18 6.54
C ARG A 72 26.20 -2.70 6.23
N ALA A 73 25.14 -1.90 6.24
CA ALA A 73 25.24 -0.45 6.02
C ALA A 73 26.08 0.25 7.10
N ARG A 74 26.05 -0.22 8.35
CA ARG A 74 26.91 0.31 9.43
C ARG A 74 28.38 -0.08 9.24
N THR A 75 28.67 -1.33 8.90
CA THR A 75 30.05 -1.80 8.66
C THR A 75 30.73 -1.04 7.50
N LEU A 76 29.97 -0.71 6.46
CA LEU A 76 30.44 0.12 5.33
C LEU A 76 30.68 1.59 5.71
N ARG A 77 30.02 2.11 6.76
CA ARG A 77 30.18 3.50 7.23
C ARG A 77 31.27 3.65 8.29
N THR A 78 31.68 2.58 8.95
CA THR A 78 32.77 2.60 9.94
C THR A 78 34.18 2.69 9.33
N SER A 79 34.32 2.56 8.00
CA SER A 79 35.59 2.78 7.29
C SER A 79 35.84 4.25 6.92
N SER A 80 34.87 5.16 7.10
CA SER A 80 35.05 6.60 6.90
C SER A 80 34.96 7.34 8.25
N LEU A 81 36.09 7.86 8.71
CA LEU A 81 36.20 8.60 9.97
C LEU A 81 35.29 9.84 9.95
N SER A 82 34.18 9.81 10.67
CA SER A 82 33.64 11.00 11.35
C SER A 82 32.74 10.60 12.51
N ARG A 83 33.28 10.77 13.73
CA ARG A 83 32.53 10.77 14.99
C ARG A 83 31.60 11.98 15.00
N SER A 84 30.42 11.85 14.40
CA SER A 84 29.29 12.74 14.70
C SER A 84 28.33 11.98 15.62
N LYS A 85 28.06 12.59 16.78
CA LYS A 85 27.16 12.12 17.83
C LYS A 85 25.78 11.84 17.22
N GLN A 86 25.49 10.59 16.87
CA GLN A 86 24.13 10.18 16.54
C GLN A 86 23.38 10.00 17.84
N ASN A 87 22.55 11.00 18.14
CA ASN A 87 21.50 10.97 19.14
C ASN A 87 20.71 9.65 19.05
N GLU A 88 20.21 9.20 20.20
CA GLU A 88 19.33 8.06 20.43
C GLU A 88 17.97 8.18 19.71
N THR A 89 17.95 8.36 18.39
CA THR A 89 16.72 8.30 17.60
C THR A 89 16.40 6.84 17.27
N THR A 90 15.84 6.17 18.27
CA THR A 90 14.97 4.98 18.25
C THR A 90 15.32 3.81 17.31
N ASN A 91 15.19 2.58 17.83
CA ASN A 91 15.35 1.31 17.11
C ASN A 91 14.29 1.06 16.00
N LYS A 92 13.87 2.09 15.25
CA LYS A 92 12.96 1.93 14.11
C LYS A 92 13.74 1.34 12.93
N LEU A 93 13.30 0.17 12.46
CA LEU A 93 13.87 -0.52 11.29
C LEU A 93 13.29 0.02 9.98
N LEU A 94 12.09 0.56 10.04
CA LEU A 94 11.36 1.13 8.91
C LEU A 94 11.00 2.59 9.19
N GLN A 95 10.87 3.37 8.12
CA GLN A 95 10.45 4.76 8.14
C GLN A 95 9.09 4.91 7.43
N THR A 96 8.38 6.00 7.71
CA THR A 96 7.15 6.33 6.99
C THR A 96 7.37 6.33 5.48
N GLY A 97 6.50 5.66 4.74
CA GLY A 97 6.64 5.49 3.28
C GLY A 97 7.39 4.22 2.85
N ASP A 98 8.12 3.57 3.76
CA ASP A 98 8.63 2.22 3.50
C ASP A 98 7.47 1.22 3.47
N PHE A 99 7.66 0.09 2.80
CA PHE A 99 6.68 -0.99 2.83
C PHE A 99 7.36 -2.36 2.82
N TYR A 100 6.63 -3.37 3.28
CA TYR A 100 7.02 -4.76 3.15
C TYR A 100 5.85 -5.59 2.58
N LEU A 101 6.18 -6.75 2.02
CA LEU A 101 5.21 -7.61 1.34
C LEU A 101 5.04 -8.90 2.12
N THR A 102 3.79 -9.31 2.32
CA THR A 102 3.44 -10.67 2.77
C THR A 102 2.53 -11.33 1.74
N LYS A 103 2.64 -12.64 1.59
CA LYS A 103 1.89 -13.43 0.61
C LYS A 103 0.91 -14.36 1.32
N HIS A 104 -0.27 -14.52 0.74
CA HIS A 104 -1.38 -15.26 1.33
C HIS A 104 -2.14 -16.02 0.24
N SER A 105 -2.41 -17.30 0.44
CA SER A 105 -3.36 -18.08 -0.36
C SER A 105 -4.70 -18.25 0.36
N ASN A 106 -4.73 -17.95 1.65
CA ASN A 106 -5.86 -18.20 2.53
C ASN A 106 -6.82 -17.00 2.65
N LEU A 107 -6.43 -15.80 2.18
CA LEU A 107 -7.28 -14.62 2.14
C LEU A 107 -8.22 -14.65 0.92
N ALA A 108 -9.39 -14.02 1.06
CA ALA A 108 -10.32 -13.87 -0.06
C ALA A 108 -9.86 -12.71 -0.96
N GLU A 109 -9.76 -12.98 -2.26
CA GLU A 109 -9.49 -12.04 -3.35
C GLU A 109 -8.13 -11.32 -3.28
N VAL A 110 -7.25 -11.70 -2.34
CA VAL A 110 -5.96 -11.06 -2.09
C VAL A 110 -4.87 -12.11 -1.98
N HIS A 111 -3.88 -12.05 -2.87
CA HIS A 111 -2.71 -12.93 -2.90
C HIS A 111 -1.51 -12.31 -2.18
N ALA A 112 -1.46 -10.98 -2.18
CA ALA A 112 -0.33 -10.20 -1.70
C ALA A 112 -0.82 -8.99 -0.89
N VAL A 113 -0.22 -8.76 0.27
CA VAL A 113 -0.52 -7.59 1.11
C VAL A 113 0.75 -6.75 1.23
N PHE A 114 0.68 -5.54 0.70
CA PHE A 114 1.69 -4.50 0.86
C PHE A 114 1.41 -3.75 2.15
N HIS A 115 2.24 -3.97 3.17
CA HIS A 115 2.17 -3.28 4.44
C HIS A 115 2.94 -1.97 4.35
N LEU A 116 2.22 -0.87 4.13
CA LEU A 116 2.75 0.48 3.99
C LEU A 116 2.89 1.13 5.36
N VAL A 117 4.11 1.53 5.71
CA VAL A 117 4.42 2.14 7.00
C VAL A 117 3.95 3.59 7.04
N THR A 118 3.09 3.88 8.01
CA THR A 118 2.48 5.19 8.29
C THR A 118 2.97 5.74 9.63
N ASP A 119 2.88 7.06 9.80
CA ASP A 119 3.06 7.72 11.10
C ASP A 119 1.69 7.89 11.78
N ASP A 120 1.64 7.86 13.11
CA ASP A 120 0.41 8.01 13.91
C ASP A 120 -0.28 9.38 13.66
N ASN A 121 0.49 10.39 13.24
CA ASN A 121 -0.01 11.75 12.97
C ASN A 121 -0.64 11.93 11.59
N LEU A 122 -0.77 10.87 10.79
CA LEU A 122 -1.23 10.99 9.40
C LEU A 122 -2.63 11.62 9.28
N SER A 123 -3.51 11.37 10.25
CA SER A 123 -4.86 11.96 10.28
C SER A 123 -4.84 13.47 10.59
N ALA A 124 -3.91 13.91 11.44
CA ALA A 124 -3.77 15.31 11.87
C ALA A 124 -2.95 16.16 10.87
N MET A 125 -2.15 15.53 10.01
CA MET A 125 -1.22 16.23 9.13
C MET A 125 -1.81 16.54 7.75
N THR A 126 -1.51 17.76 7.26
CA THR A 126 -1.72 18.12 5.85
C THR A 126 -0.60 17.49 5.01
N ILE A 127 -0.95 16.59 4.11
CA ILE A 127 -0.01 15.83 3.27
C ILE A 127 0.06 16.50 1.89
N ASN A 128 1.25 16.48 1.28
CA ASN A 128 1.46 16.90 -0.11
C ASN A 128 2.09 15.76 -0.93
N SER A 129 2.29 15.99 -2.23
CA SER A 129 2.80 14.97 -3.17
C SER A 129 4.22 14.49 -2.87
N ARG A 130 5.02 15.25 -2.10
CA ARG A 130 6.39 14.88 -1.71
C ARG A 130 6.44 14.11 -0.39
N HIS A 131 5.30 13.93 0.28
CA HIS A 131 5.27 13.21 1.54
C HIS A 131 5.70 11.74 1.33
N PRO A 132 6.51 11.16 2.24
CA PRO A 132 7.02 9.80 2.09
C PRO A 132 5.93 8.75 1.81
N ILE A 133 4.74 8.92 2.38
CA ILE A 133 3.61 8.02 2.11
C ILE A 133 3.17 7.99 0.64
N MET A 134 3.21 9.13 -0.07
CA MET A 134 2.88 9.20 -1.50
C MET A 134 3.95 8.49 -2.33
N ILE A 135 5.21 8.66 -1.94
CA ILE A 135 6.35 7.95 -2.54
C ILE A 135 6.20 6.45 -2.31
N GLY A 136 5.78 6.04 -1.11
CA GLY A 136 5.49 4.65 -0.76
C GLY A 136 4.39 4.04 -1.63
N VAL A 137 3.27 4.74 -1.83
CA VAL A 137 2.19 4.31 -2.75
C VAL A 137 2.75 4.14 -4.17
N ARG A 138 3.53 5.10 -4.68
CA ARG A 138 4.16 5.01 -6.01
C ARG A 138 5.10 3.81 -6.12
N ASN A 139 5.91 3.56 -5.09
CA ASN A 139 6.83 2.43 -5.06
C ASN A 139 6.08 1.08 -4.97
N ILE A 140 4.95 1.03 -4.28
CA ILE A 140 4.07 -0.15 -4.27
C ILE A 140 3.50 -0.39 -5.66
N MET A 141 3.00 0.65 -6.34
CA MET A 141 2.51 0.49 -7.72
C MET A 141 3.61 0.01 -8.67
N LEU A 142 4.83 0.52 -8.52
CA LEU A 142 6.00 0.03 -9.27
C LEU A 142 6.29 -1.45 -8.97
N ALA A 143 6.27 -1.85 -7.70
CA ALA A 143 6.46 -3.23 -7.30
C ALA A 143 5.35 -4.13 -7.84
N ALA A 144 4.09 -3.71 -7.72
CA ALA A 144 2.94 -4.41 -8.27
C ALA A 144 3.07 -4.62 -9.78
N SER A 145 3.51 -3.60 -10.51
CA SER A 145 3.76 -3.73 -11.95
C SER A 145 4.86 -4.75 -12.26
N ARG A 146 5.98 -4.71 -11.53
CA ARG A 146 7.11 -5.64 -11.70
C ARG A 146 6.78 -7.09 -11.34
N TYR A 147 5.87 -7.30 -10.40
CA TYR A 147 5.42 -8.63 -9.98
C TYR A 147 4.16 -9.11 -10.71
N ASN A 148 3.80 -8.46 -11.81
CA ASN A 148 2.61 -8.75 -12.62
C ASN A 148 1.32 -8.86 -11.78
N ILE A 149 1.14 -7.95 -10.84
CA ILE A 149 -0.09 -7.84 -10.06
C ILE A 149 -1.09 -7.03 -10.89
N THR A 150 -2.15 -7.70 -11.33
CA THR A 150 -3.18 -7.12 -12.20
C THR A 150 -4.22 -6.32 -11.44
N ASN A 151 -4.48 -6.64 -10.17
CA ASN A 151 -5.45 -5.94 -9.35
C ASN A 151 -4.78 -5.37 -8.09
N LEU A 152 -4.86 -4.06 -7.87
CA LEU A 152 -4.29 -3.41 -6.70
C LEU A 152 -5.33 -2.55 -5.97
N ALA A 153 -5.67 -2.93 -4.74
CA ALA A 153 -6.55 -2.16 -3.87
C ALA A 153 -5.76 -1.16 -3.01
N ILE A 154 -6.11 0.13 -3.09
CA ILE A 154 -5.45 1.23 -2.37
C ILE A 154 -6.47 1.93 -1.44
N PRO A 155 -6.17 2.08 -0.14
CA PRO A 155 -6.97 2.89 0.77
C PRO A 155 -6.96 4.36 0.33
N LEU A 156 -8.09 4.86 -0.18
CA LEU A 156 -8.19 6.18 -0.82
C LEU A 156 -7.82 7.33 0.12
N LEU A 157 -8.21 7.21 1.38
CA LEU A 157 -7.98 8.24 2.39
C LEU A 157 -6.70 8.02 3.21
N LEU A 158 -5.95 6.95 2.93
CA LEU A 158 -4.80 6.52 3.72
C LEU A 158 -5.09 6.45 5.23
N VAL A 159 -6.29 6.00 5.56
CA VAL A 159 -6.73 5.70 6.93
C VAL A 159 -7.55 4.41 6.91
N HIS A 160 -7.76 3.84 8.09
CA HIS A 160 -8.48 2.58 8.25
C HIS A 160 -9.88 2.74 8.80
N GLU A 161 -10.10 3.76 9.62
CA GLU A 161 -11.37 4.04 10.27
C GLU A 161 -11.65 5.55 10.18
N MET A 162 -12.93 5.92 10.17
CA MET A 162 -13.33 7.32 10.18
C MET A 162 -13.16 7.90 11.59
N GLY A 163 -12.38 8.96 11.72
CA GLY A 163 -12.21 9.73 12.97
C GLY A 163 -13.00 11.04 12.94
N GLU A 164 -13.28 11.61 14.12
CA GLU A 164 -14.04 12.86 14.27
C GLU A 164 -13.37 14.07 13.58
N ASN A 165 -12.05 14.03 13.43
CA ASN A 165 -11.25 15.06 12.77
C ASN A 165 -11.26 14.98 11.23
N LEU A 166 -11.85 13.94 10.64
CA LEU A 166 -11.86 13.72 9.19
C LEU A 166 -13.04 14.42 8.52
N THR A 167 -12.94 15.75 8.40
CA THR A 167 -13.96 16.56 7.73
C THR A 167 -14.10 16.22 6.24
N MET A 168 -15.24 16.57 5.63
CA MET A 168 -15.47 16.43 4.18
C MET A 168 -14.33 17.08 3.36
N GLN A 169 -13.90 18.29 3.74
CA GLN A 169 -12.82 18.99 3.04
C GLN A 169 -11.48 18.24 3.14
N TRP A 170 -11.19 17.63 4.29
CA TRP A 170 -10.00 16.80 4.47
C TRP A 170 -10.05 15.58 3.56
N CYS A 171 -11.20 14.89 3.52
CA CYS A 171 -11.38 13.68 2.70
C CYS A 171 -11.23 13.99 1.21
N MET A 172 -11.85 15.07 0.74
CA MET A 172 -11.75 15.51 -0.65
C MET A 172 -10.30 15.85 -1.03
N LYS A 173 -9.58 16.63 -0.20
CA LYS A 173 -8.17 16.97 -0.47
C LYS A 173 -7.27 15.74 -0.46
N ARG A 174 -7.49 14.80 0.46
CA ARG A 174 -6.69 13.57 0.57
C ARG A 174 -6.93 12.64 -0.61
N ALA A 175 -8.20 12.42 -0.98
CA ALA A 175 -8.56 11.61 -2.14
C ALA A 175 -8.02 12.20 -3.44
N GLU A 176 -8.15 13.52 -3.65
CA GLU A 176 -7.60 14.20 -4.82
C GLU A 176 -6.08 13.99 -4.94
N LEU A 177 -5.37 14.07 -3.81
CA LEU A 177 -3.93 13.84 -3.77
C LEU A 177 -3.56 12.41 -4.17
N VAL A 178 -4.27 11.40 -3.64
CA VAL A 178 -4.06 9.99 -3.98
C VAL A 178 -4.41 9.72 -5.45
N PHE A 179 -5.54 10.23 -5.93
CA PHE A 179 -5.92 10.11 -7.35
C PHE A 179 -4.88 10.73 -8.28
N LYS A 180 -4.38 11.93 -7.97
CA LYS A 180 -3.32 12.58 -8.76
C LYS A 180 -2.00 11.79 -8.72
N CYS A 181 -1.64 11.22 -7.56
CA CYS A 181 -0.47 10.37 -7.42
C CYS A 181 -0.57 9.13 -8.31
N VAL A 182 -1.70 8.41 -8.23
CA VAL A 182 -1.98 7.21 -9.04
C VAL A 182 -2.03 7.56 -10.53
N LYS A 183 -2.74 8.63 -10.92
CA LYS A 183 -2.78 9.10 -12.31
C LYS A 183 -1.39 9.41 -12.84
N GLY A 184 -0.57 10.13 -12.06
CA GLY A 184 0.80 10.46 -12.43
C GLY A 184 1.62 9.20 -12.71
N PHE A 185 1.56 8.22 -11.82
CA PHE A 185 2.23 6.94 -12.02
C PHE A 185 1.71 6.19 -13.26
N MET A 186 0.39 6.17 -13.50
CA MET A 186 -0.18 5.53 -14.69
C MET A 186 0.34 6.17 -15.98
N MET A 187 0.37 7.51 -16.05
CA MET A 187 0.90 8.23 -17.21
C MET A 187 2.39 7.93 -17.46
N GLU A 188 3.18 7.75 -16.40
CA GLU A 188 4.59 7.38 -16.50
C GLU A 188 4.79 5.90 -16.88
N SER A 189 3.95 5.01 -16.33
CA SER A 189 4.11 3.55 -16.46
C SER A 189 3.48 2.96 -17.72
N LEU A 190 2.47 3.63 -18.30
CA LEU A 190 1.93 3.29 -19.63
C LEU A 190 2.98 3.38 -20.74
N SER A 191 4.11 4.06 -20.50
CA SER A 191 5.23 4.11 -21.44
C SER A 191 6.12 2.85 -21.37
N TRP A 192 5.96 2.01 -20.33
CA TRP A 192 6.88 0.91 -20.00
C TRP A 192 6.29 -0.48 -20.10
N ASP A 193 4.97 -0.61 -20.23
CA ASP A 193 4.30 -1.90 -20.07
C ASP A 193 3.41 -2.20 -21.28
N GLY A 194 3.52 -3.43 -21.77
CA GLY A 194 2.67 -3.95 -22.84
C GLY A 194 1.21 -4.00 -22.42
N ASP A 195 0.36 -4.41 -23.37
CA ASP A 195 -1.11 -4.35 -23.41
C ASP A 195 -1.89 -5.06 -22.27
N ASP A 196 -1.25 -5.38 -21.14
CA ASP A 196 -1.86 -6.09 -20.02
C ASP A 196 -2.70 -5.13 -19.15
N ALA A 197 -4.00 -5.39 -19.14
CA ALA A 197 -4.96 -4.61 -18.39
C ALA A 197 -4.74 -4.73 -16.87
N LYS A 198 -4.30 -3.64 -16.24
CA LYS A 198 -4.18 -3.51 -14.78
C LYS A 198 -5.31 -2.67 -14.20
N THR A 199 -5.88 -3.13 -13.10
CA THR A 199 -6.98 -2.50 -12.38
C THR A 199 -6.50 -1.97 -11.03
N VAL A 200 -6.74 -0.68 -10.78
CA VAL A 200 -6.54 -0.05 -9.47
C VAL A 200 -7.92 0.18 -8.83
N GLN A 201 -8.12 -0.38 -7.65
CA GLN A 201 -9.34 -0.22 -6.87
C GLN A 201 -9.09 0.75 -5.71
N PHE A 202 -9.99 1.72 -5.53
CA PHE A 202 -9.93 2.66 -4.41
C PHE A 202 -10.91 2.23 -3.33
N VAL A 203 -10.37 1.92 -2.14
CA VAL A 203 -11.18 1.48 -0.99
C VAL A 203 -11.36 2.63 -0.03
N VAL A 204 -12.61 2.88 0.38
CA VAL A 204 -12.95 3.88 1.39
C VAL A 204 -13.14 3.21 2.76
N PRO A 205 -12.78 3.89 3.87
CA PRO A 205 -12.99 3.35 5.20
C PRO A 205 -14.48 3.18 5.53
N PRO A 206 -14.83 2.23 6.41
CA PRO A 206 -16.20 2.08 6.88
C PRO A 206 -16.65 3.32 7.65
N GLY A 207 -17.95 3.64 7.55
CA GLY A 207 -18.53 4.82 8.21
C GLY A 207 -18.50 6.11 7.39
N ILE A 208 -18.09 6.05 6.12
CA ILE A 208 -18.25 7.16 5.17
C ILE A 208 -19.74 7.43 4.91
N SER A 209 -20.15 8.70 4.87
CA SER A 209 -21.50 9.06 4.46
C SER A 209 -21.69 8.83 2.96
N GLU A 210 -22.93 8.54 2.55
CA GLU A 210 -23.28 8.32 1.14
C GLU A 210 -22.97 9.56 0.29
N ASP A 211 -23.29 10.76 0.79
CA ASP A 211 -22.96 12.03 0.13
C ASP A 211 -21.45 12.19 -0.11
N MET A 212 -20.62 11.80 0.88
CA MET A 212 -19.17 11.86 0.76
C MET A 212 -18.66 10.82 -0.23
N PHE A 213 -19.22 9.62 -0.22
CA PHE A 213 -18.89 8.59 -1.20
C PHE A 213 -19.19 9.06 -2.63
N ILE A 214 -20.39 9.60 -2.87
CA ILE A 214 -20.79 10.16 -4.17
C ILE A 214 -19.85 11.30 -4.58
N ALA A 215 -19.48 12.20 -3.66
CA ALA A 215 -18.54 13.29 -3.94
C ALA A 215 -17.16 12.76 -4.35
N LEU A 216 -16.64 11.73 -3.68
CA LEU A 216 -15.39 11.07 -4.03
C LEU A 216 -15.46 10.35 -5.40
N SER A 217 -16.56 9.65 -5.67
CA SER A 217 -16.80 8.98 -6.96
C SER A 217 -16.86 9.97 -8.12
N ASN A 218 -17.53 11.11 -7.93
CA ASN A 218 -17.63 12.16 -8.95
C ASN A 218 -16.29 12.88 -9.21
N MET A 219 -15.36 12.86 -8.26
CA MET A 219 -14.01 13.39 -8.45
C MET A 219 -13.17 12.54 -9.40
N LEU A 220 -13.40 11.22 -9.43
CA LEU A 220 -12.56 10.29 -10.18
C LEU A 220 -12.56 10.59 -11.70
N PRO A 221 -13.69 10.77 -12.40
CA PRO A 221 -13.69 11.19 -13.80
C PRO A 221 -13.00 12.54 -14.04
N SER A 222 -13.15 13.49 -13.11
CA SER A 222 -12.56 14.82 -13.20
C SER A 222 -11.03 14.75 -13.14
N VAL A 223 -10.48 13.99 -12.19
CA VAL A 223 -9.03 13.83 -12.04
C VAL A 223 -8.45 13.02 -13.19
N PHE A 224 -9.08 11.91 -13.59
CA PHE A 224 -8.55 11.00 -14.61
C PHE A 224 -8.86 11.41 -16.05
N ARG A 225 -9.50 12.56 -16.28
CA ARG A 225 -9.71 13.10 -17.62
C ARG A 225 -8.37 13.19 -18.37
N VAL A 226 -8.29 12.52 -19.51
CA VAL A 226 -7.16 12.60 -20.45
C VAL A 226 -7.41 13.81 -21.35
N SER A 227 -6.47 14.76 -21.34
CA SER A 227 -6.50 15.87 -22.30
C SER A 227 -5.95 15.33 -23.62
N THR A 228 -6.81 15.09 -24.61
CA THR A 228 -6.38 14.88 -25.99
C THR A 228 -5.83 16.19 -26.53
N THR A 229 -4.53 16.23 -26.84
CA THR A 229 -3.97 17.33 -27.64
C THR A 229 -4.53 17.24 -29.05
N LEU A 230 -5.07 18.34 -29.56
CA LEU A 230 -5.52 18.45 -30.95
C LEU A 230 -4.32 18.21 -31.88
N ASP A 231 -4.36 17.11 -32.62
CA ASP A 231 -3.38 16.82 -33.66
C ASP A 231 -3.65 17.71 -34.87
N LEU A 232 -2.88 18.80 -34.98
CA LEU A 232 -2.99 19.77 -36.07
C LEU A 232 -2.45 19.22 -37.41
N SER A 233 -1.89 18.02 -37.45
CA SER A 233 -1.38 17.38 -38.68
C SER A 233 -2.45 16.75 -39.55
N LYS A 234 -3.71 16.67 -39.08
CA LYS A 234 -4.87 16.15 -39.82
C LYS A 234 -5.74 17.26 -40.44
N ARG A 235 -5.12 18.21 -41.14
CA ARG A 235 -5.83 19.21 -41.97
C ARG A 235 -5.37 19.17 -43.42
#